data_AF-A0A7X7F0J0-F1
#
_entry.id   AF-A0A7X7F0J0-F1
#
_cell.length_a   1.000
_cell.length_b   1.000
_cell.length_c   1.000
_cell.angle_alpha   90.00
_cell.angle_beta   90.00
_cell.angle_gamma   90.00
#
_symmetry.space_group_name_H-M   'P 1'
#
loop_
_entity.id
_entity.type
_entity.pdbx_description
1 polymer ?
#
loop_
_entity_poly.entity_id
_entity_poly.type
_entity_poly.pdbx_seq_one_letter_code
_entity_poly.pdbx_strand_id
1 'polypeptide(L)'
;MRACFCVLVGLVFLAAASSAPAEITNWYCMDDGDGAISCVADFSYDDYTMTIDGDQFWAPGHMEGWFETNTALDPTVMMWSSVENNTAFAWTGYLVNVKMGNTFVLSDPTIYVINDWTANLVQPVQVGSDWIGSVVFSGGTPIGWGETFEFSYKMSFDGSTYYQFCQEMMPVPEPGAIALLFAGALCALAVFRRK
;
A
#
# COMPACT_ATOMS: atom_id res chain seq x y z
N MET A 1 73.07 -2.92 22.07
CA MET A 1 72.15 -3.72 22.91
C MET A 1 70.88 -3.97 22.11
N ARG A 2 70.51 -5.26 21.92
CA ARG A 2 69.14 -5.85 21.81
C ARG A 2 68.10 -5.15 20.89
N ALA A 3 67.28 -5.81 20.07
CA ALA A 3 67.09 -7.21 19.68
C ALA A 3 66.20 -7.22 18.42
N CYS A 4 66.30 -8.29 17.63
CA CYS A 4 65.37 -8.71 16.59
C CYS A 4 63.98 -9.04 17.18
N PHE A 5 62.88 -8.74 16.48
CA PHE A 5 61.67 -9.58 16.44
C PHE A 5 60.78 -9.21 15.23
N CYS A 6 60.55 -10.19 14.36
CA CYS A 6 59.51 -10.22 13.32
C CYS A 6 58.09 -10.29 13.92
N VAL A 7 57.07 -10.29 13.03
CA VAL A 7 55.66 -10.77 13.19
C VAL A 7 54.64 -9.61 13.29
N LEU A 8 53.50 -9.52 12.58
CA LEU A 8 52.62 -10.46 11.87
C LEU A 8 51.82 -9.74 10.75
N VAL A 9 51.43 -10.50 9.73
CA VAL A 9 50.39 -10.23 8.73
C VAL A 9 49.08 -9.76 9.37
N GLY A 10 48.44 -8.74 8.80
CA GLY A 10 47.09 -8.28 9.15
C GLY A 10 46.38 -7.74 7.93
N LEU A 11 46.05 -8.66 7.02
CA LEU A 11 45.22 -8.44 5.84
C LEU A 11 43.82 -8.00 6.33
N VAL A 12 43.57 -6.69 6.46
CA VAL A 12 42.21 -6.19 6.62
C VAL A 12 41.57 -6.22 5.23
N PHE A 13 41.11 -7.40 4.83
CA PHE A 13 39.92 -7.46 3.97
C PHE A 13 38.80 -6.89 4.82
N LEU A 14 38.62 -5.58 4.77
CA LEU A 14 37.32 -5.01 5.07
C LEU A 14 36.43 -5.55 3.96
N ALA A 15 35.82 -6.71 4.23
CA ALA A 15 34.72 -7.22 3.45
C ALA A 15 33.61 -6.17 3.59
N ALA A 16 33.67 -5.15 2.73
CA ALA A 16 32.46 -4.55 2.20
C ALA A 16 31.77 -5.68 1.44
N ALA A 17 31.11 -6.57 2.18
CA ALA A 17 29.99 -7.28 1.63
C ALA A 17 29.03 -6.16 1.23
N SER A 18 29.07 -5.80 -0.05
CA SER A 18 27.94 -5.14 -0.67
C SER A 18 26.77 -6.07 -0.36
N SER A 19 25.95 -5.72 0.62
CA SER A 19 24.64 -6.32 0.77
C SER A 19 23.94 -5.98 -0.53
N ALA A 20 23.96 -6.91 -1.49
CA ALA A 20 23.08 -6.81 -2.63
C ALA A 20 21.67 -6.75 -2.02
N PRO A 21 20.85 -5.76 -2.39
CA PRO A 21 19.44 -5.73 -1.94
C PRO A 21 18.80 -7.07 -2.30
N ALA A 22 17.94 -7.63 -1.44
CA ALA A 22 17.25 -8.85 -1.81
C ALA A 22 16.40 -8.63 -3.05
N GLU A 23 16.40 -9.62 -3.92
CA GLU A 23 15.57 -9.65 -5.11
C GLU A 23 14.26 -10.34 -4.75
N ILE A 24 13.14 -9.75 -5.18
CA ILE A 24 11.84 -10.41 -5.16
C ILE A 24 11.89 -11.53 -6.18
N THR A 25 11.77 -12.78 -5.74
CA THR A 25 11.80 -13.96 -6.60
C THR A 25 10.42 -14.41 -7.04
N ASN A 26 9.40 -14.04 -6.27
CA ASN A 26 8.01 -14.33 -6.57
C ASN A 26 7.10 -13.31 -5.89
N TRP A 27 5.96 -13.03 -6.51
CA TRP A 27 4.93 -12.16 -5.96
C TRP A 27 3.56 -12.72 -6.35
N TYR A 28 2.68 -12.80 -5.37
CA TYR A 28 1.26 -13.06 -5.57
C TYR A 28 0.42 -11.98 -4.88
N CYS A 29 -0.68 -11.59 -5.50
CA CYS A 29 -1.67 -10.67 -4.93
C CYS A 29 -3.02 -10.90 -5.61
N MET A 30 -4.10 -11.04 -4.84
CA MET A 30 -5.49 -11.19 -5.31
C MET A 30 -6.46 -10.57 -4.30
N ASP A 31 -7.75 -10.47 -4.64
CA ASP A 31 -8.78 -10.17 -3.66
C ASP A 31 -8.91 -11.30 -2.62
N ASP A 32 -9.40 -10.97 -1.43
CA ASP A 32 -9.63 -11.92 -0.33
C ASP A 32 -10.90 -12.78 -0.51
N GLY A 33 -11.65 -12.56 -1.60
CA GLY A 33 -12.90 -13.24 -1.90
C GLY A 33 -14.10 -12.74 -1.10
N ASP A 34 -14.01 -11.62 -0.37
CA ASP A 34 -15.15 -11.05 0.37
C ASP A 34 -16.18 -10.36 -0.55
N GLY A 35 -15.80 -10.12 -1.81
CA GLY A 35 -16.61 -9.51 -2.86
C GLY A 35 -16.49 -7.98 -2.95
N ALA A 36 -15.74 -7.34 -2.05
CA ALA A 36 -15.50 -5.90 -2.06
C ALA A 36 -14.69 -5.48 -3.28
N ILE A 37 -13.79 -6.36 -3.73
CA ILE A 37 -13.00 -6.23 -4.95
C ILE A 37 -13.20 -7.48 -5.80
N SER A 38 -13.26 -7.28 -7.11
CA SER A 38 -13.04 -8.34 -8.09
C SER A 38 -11.88 -7.93 -8.96
N CYS A 39 -10.84 -8.74 -9.03
CA CYS A 39 -9.63 -8.39 -9.78
C CYS A 39 -9.06 -9.55 -10.59
N VAL A 40 -8.16 -9.21 -11.50
CA VAL A 40 -7.28 -10.12 -12.21
C VAL A 40 -5.85 -9.61 -12.03
N ALA A 41 -4.97 -10.51 -11.59
CA ALA A 41 -3.55 -10.22 -11.43
C ALA A 41 -2.75 -10.94 -12.52
N ASP A 42 -1.79 -10.23 -13.10
CA ASP A 42 -0.82 -10.74 -14.07
C ASP A 42 0.61 -10.39 -13.64
N PHE A 43 1.49 -11.39 -13.62
CA PHE A 43 2.87 -11.25 -13.17
C PHE A 43 3.84 -11.43 -14.33
N SER A 44 4.63 -10.39 -14.62
CA SER A 44 5.72 -10.43 -15.59
C SER A 44 7.02 -10.86 -14.93
N TYR A 45 7.52 -12.04 -15.28
CA TYR A 45 8.85 -12.52 -14.83
C TYR A 45 10.01 -11.77 -15.49
N ASP A 46 9.77 -11.13 -16.64
CA ASP A 46 10.80 -10.39 -17.37
C ASP A 46 11.06 -9.02 -16.71
N ASP A 47 9.99 -8.36 -16.27
CA ASP A 47 10.06 -7.02 -15.65
C ASP A 47 10.00 -7.05 -14.12
N TYR A 48 9.71 -8.22 -13.52
CA TYR A 48 9.40 -8.40 -12.10
C TYR A 48 8.29 -7.43 -11.62
N THR A 49 7.25 -7.29 -12.43
CA THR A 49 6.10 -6.43 -12.16
C THR A 49 4.83 -7.25 -12.01
N MET A 50 4.03 -6.91 -11.00
CA MET A 50 2.65 -7.37 -10.87
C MET A 50 1.73 -6.24 -11.34
N THR A 51 0.86 -6.54 -12.30
CA THR A 51 -0.23 -5.65 -12.70
C THR A 51 -1.54 -6.26 -12.24
N ILE A 52 -2.34 -5.45 -11.54
CA ILE A 52 -3.65 -5.87 -11.03
C ILE A 52 -4.68 -4.90 -11.60
N ASP A 53 -5.68 -5.44 -12.27
CA ASP A 53 -6.81 -4.70 -12.80
C ASP A 53 -8.10 -5.23 -12.17
N GLY A 54 -9.01 -4.34 -11.79
CA GLY A 54 -10.21 -4.74 -11.07
C GLY A 54 -11.11 -3.60 -10.65
N ASP A 55 -12.30 -3.98 -10.17
CA ASP A 55 -13.34 -3.09 -9.70
C ASP A 55 -13.51 -3.23 -8.19
N GLN A 56 -13.57 -2.11 -7.47
CA GLN A 56 -13.96 -2.06 -6.06
C GLN A 56 -15.44 -1.66 -5.95
N PHE A 57 -16.27 -2.55 -5.40
CA PHE A 57 -17.71 -2.36 -5.28
C PHE A 57 -18.13 -1.68 -3.97
N TRP A 58 -17.37 -1.89 -2.89
CA TRP A 58 -17.57 -1.21 -1.61
C TRP A 58 -16.26 -1.06 -0.84
N ALA A 59 -16.28 -0.24 0.20
CA ALA A 59 -15.11 0.04 1.04
C ALA A 59 -15.30 -0.54 2.46
N PRO A 60 -14.22 -1.00 3.12
CA PRO A 60 -12.88 -1.21 2.56
C PRO A 60 -12.86 -2.32 1.52
N GLY A 61 -11.95 -2.22 0.54
CA GLY A 61 -11.61 -3.30 -0.36
C GLY A 61 -10.26 -3.89 0.03
N HIS A 62 -10.12 -5.21 -0.03
CA HIS A 62 -8.92 -5.91 0.44
C HIS A 62 -8.19 -6.61 -0.70
N MET A 63 -6.88 -6.43 -0.72
CA MET A 63 -5.95 -7.16 -1.58
C MET A 63 -4.95 -7.90 -0.71
N GLU A 64 -4.93 -9.22 -0.80
CA GLU A 64 -4.03 -10.07 -0.01
C GLU A 64 -2.99 -10.73 -0.90
N GLY A 65 -1.79 -10.89 -0.36
CA GLY A 65 -0.70 -11.41 -1.14
C GLY A 65 0.51 -11.80 -0.33
N TRP A 66 1.55 -12.20 -1.04
CA TRP A 66 2.85 -12.45 -0.46
C TRP A 66 3.99 -12.13 -1.42
N PHE A 67 5.14 -11.85 -0.83
CA PHE A 67 6.42 -11.72 -1.51
C PHE A 67 7.34 -12.86 -1.09
N GLU A 68 8.07 -13.44 -2.04
CA GLU A 68 9.23 -14.29 -1.78
C GLU A 68 10.51 -13.57 -2.20
N THR A 69 11.57 -13.75 -1.42
CA THR A 69 12.88 -13.17 -1.73
C THR A 69 13.98 -14.21 -1.71
N ASN A 70 15.05 -13.94 -2.48
CA ASN A 70 16.23 -14.80 -2.52
C ASN A 70 17.05 -14.78 -1.20
N THR A 71 16.94 -13.71 -0.43
CA THR A 71 17.61 -13.52 0.86
C THR A 71 16.73 -12.76 1.84
N ALA A 72 17.08 -12.78 3.13
CA ALA A 72 16.34 -12.09 4.18
C ALA A 72 16.64 -10.58 4.30
N LEU A 73 17.32 -9.98 3.31
CA LEU A 73 17.86 -8.62 3.39
C LEU A 73 16.99 -7.60 2.67
N ASP A 74 16.33 -6.72 3.43
CA ASP A 74 15.78 -5.41 3.05
C ASP A 74 15.26 -5.22 1.60
N PRO A 75 14.41 -6.12 1.03
CA PRO A 75 13.70 -5.81 -0.21
C PRO A 75 12.90 -4.50 -0.09
N THR A 76 12.75 -3.79 -1.21
CA THR A 76 11.86 -2.63 -1.32
C THR A 76 10.96 -2.79 -2.54
N VAL A 77 9.65 -2.71 -2.32
CA VAL A 77 8.62 -2.79 -3.36
C VAL A 77 7.94 -1.44 -3.49
N MET A 78 7.78 -0.97 -4.73
CA MET A 78 6.97 0.21 -5.02
C MET A 78 5.54 -0.23 -5.36
N MET A 79 4.58 0.28 -4.60
CA MET A 79 3.16 0.12 -4.87
C MET A 79 2.70 1.34 -5.67
N TRP A 80 2.27 1.13 -6.90
CA TRP A 80 1.70 2.15 -7.76
C TRP A 80 0.21 1.85 -7.98
N SER A 81 -0.63 2.88 -7.92
CA SER A 81 -2.07 2.73 -8.08
C SER A 81 -2.64 3.87 -8.90
N SER A 82 -3.57 3.53 -9.80
CA SER A 82 -4.40 4.46 -10.54
C SER A 82 -5.85 4.02 -10.34
N VAL A 83 -6.64 4.87 -9.68
CA VAL A 83 -8.00 4.53 -9.22
C VAL A 83 -8.98 5.53 -9.79
N GLU A 84 -9.96 5.06 -10.56
CA GLU A 84 -11.06 5.90 -11.06
C GLU A 84 -12.20 5.96 -10.05
N ASN A 85 -12.70 7.16 -9.76
CA ASN A 85 -13.87 7.32 -8.93
C ASN A 85 -15.16 7.03 -9.72
N ASN A 86 -15.60 5.78 -9.65
CA ASN A 86 -16.89 5.34 -10.17
C ASN A 86 -18.02 5.34 -9.13
N THR A 87 -17.83 6.04 -8.00
CA THR A 87 -18.87 6.22 -6.99
C THR A 87 -19.78 7.39 -7.35
N ALA A 88 -20.97 7.44 -6.73
CA ALA A 88 -21.95 8.51 -6.95
C ALA A 88 -21.62 9.83 -6.20
N PHE A 89 -20.43 9.96 -5.61
CA PHE A 89 -20.02 11.10 -4.81
C PHE A 89 -18.53 11.42 -4.98
N ALA A 90 -18.14 12.66 -4.68
CA ALA A 90 -16.73 13.04 -4.72
C ALA A 90 -15.97 12.51 -3.50
N TRP A 91 -14.69 12.19 -3.68
CA TRP A 91 -13.79 11.79 -2.60
C TRP A 91 -12.99 12.98 -2.08
N THR A 92 -12.91 13.12 -0.77
CA THR A 92 -12.10 14.16 -0.08
C THR A 92 -10.88 13.56 0.64
N GLY A 93 -10.73 12.25 0.56
CA GLY A 93 -9.61 11.51 1.10
C GLY A 93 -9.56 10.10 0.52
N TYR A 94 -8.41 9.47 0.65
CA TYR A 94 -8.20 8.07 0.28
C TYR A 94 -7.22 7.47 1.28
N LEU A 95 -7.59 6.35 1.88
CA LEU A 95 -6.80 5.66 2.88
C LEU A 95 -6.35 4.31 2.34
N VAL A 96 -5.04 4.04 2.46
CA VAL A 96 -4.46 2.74 2.21
C VAL A 96 -3.84 2.23 3.51
N ASN A 97 -4.40 1.17 4.09
CA ASN A 97 -3.77 0.47 5.20
C ASN A 97 -2.98 -0.71 4.65
N VAL A 98 -1.79 -0.93 5.20
CA VAL A 98 -0.97 -2.10 4.92
C VAL A 98 -0.80 -2.87 6.21
N LYS A 99 -1.07 -4.17 6.17
CA LYS A 99 -0.89 -5.10 7.27
C LYS A 99 0.11 -6.17 6.86
N MET A 100 1.09 -6.47 7.72
CA MET A 100 2.08 -7.53 7.48
C MET A 100 2.38 -8.29 8.77
N GLY A 101 2.73 -9.56 8.66
CA GLY A 101 3.21 -10.36 9.82
C GLY A 101 4.63 -9.99 10.28
N ASN A 102 5.35 -9.19 9.50
CA ASN A 102 6.73 -8.76 9.74
C ASN A 102 6.81 -7.24 9.85
N THR A 103 7.87 -6.75 10.49
CA THR A 103 8.17 -5.32 10.51
C THR A 103 8.42 -4.83 9.08
N PHE A 104 7.92 -3.63 8.78
CA PHE A 104 8.15 -2.96 7.52
C PHE A 104 8.18 -1.44 7.73
N VAL A 105 8.61 -0.72 6.70
CA VAL A 105 8.68 0.74 6.66
C VAL A 105 7.95 1.22 5.41
N LEU A 106 7.09 2.22 5.59
CA LEU A 106 6.48 2.94 4.48
C LEU A 106 7.31 4.16 4.13
N SER A 107 7.51 4.45 2.86
CA SER A 107 8.29 5.61 2.42
C SER A 107 7.83 6.16 1.07
N ASP A 108 8.37 7.33 0.71
CA ASP A 108 8.22 7.99 -0.60
C ASP A 108 6.79 8.05 -1.16
N PRO A 109 5.80 8.56 -0.39
CA PRO A 109 4.46 8.70 -0.92
C PRO A 109 4.46 9.80 -1.99
N THR A 110 3.94 9.48 -3.17
CA THR A 110 3.93 10.40 -4.32
C THR A 110 2.54 10.43 -4.92
N ILE A 111 2.08 11.61 -5.31
CA ILE A 111 0.81 11.82 -6.01
C ILE A 111 1.13 12.33 -7.41
N TYR A 112 0.60 11.68 -8.44
CA TYR A 112 0.88 11.99 -9.83
C TYR A 112 -0.23 12.81 -10.50
N VAL A 113 -1.48 12.53 -10.11
CA VAL A 113 -2.68 13.21 -10.63
C VAL A 113 -3.37 13.96 -9.49
N ILE A 114 -3.70 15.24 -9.73
CA ILE A 114 -4.26 16.21 -8.76
C ILE A 114 -3.22 16.60 -7.69
N ASN A 115 -2.49 17.69 -7.96
CA ASN A 115 -1.28 18.08 -7.22
C ASN A 115 -1.51 18.88 -5.93
N ASP A 116 -2.76 19.14 -5.55
CA ASP A 116 -3.11 19.90 -4.34
C ASP A 116 -3.48 19.00 -3.14
N TRP A 117 -3.46 17.68 -3.34
CA TRP A 117 -3.58 16.69 -2.27
C TRP A 117 -2.27 16.53 -1.51
N THR A 118 -2.39 16.06 -0.28
CA THR A 118 -1.25 15.75 0.59
C THR A 118 -1.26 14.28 0.96
N ALA A 119 -0.07 13.70 1.05
CA ALA A 119 0.11 12.34 1.52
C ALA A 119 0.81 12.35 2.88
N ASN A 120 0.25 11.63 3.86
CA ASN A 120 0.83 11.43 5.17
C ASN A 120 1.05 9.94 5.43
N LEU A 121 2.25 9.59 5.90
CA LEU A 121 2.58 8.22 6.28
C LEU A 121 2.43 8.05 7.78
N VAL A 122 1.69 7.02 8.17
CA VAL A 122 1.68 6.49 9.52
C VAL A 122 2.54 5.23 9.50
N GLN A 123 3.71 5.29 10.15
CA GLN A 123 4.63 4.17 10.18
C GLN A 123 4.01 2.95 10.87
N PRO A 124 4.38 1.73 10.46
CA PRO A 124 3.77 0.54 11.01
C PRO A 124 3.98 0.40 12.51
N VAL A 125 2.89 0.11 13.22
CA VAL A 125 2.90 -0.23 14.64
C VAL A 125 2.32 -1.62 14.85
N GLN A 126 2.82 -2.34 15.84
CA GLN A 126 2.33 -3.68 16.14
C GLN A 126 0.94 -3.61 16.80
N VAL A 127 -0.04 -4.28 16.22
CA VAL A 127 -1.41 -4.43 16.72
C VAL A 127 -1.76 -5.92 16.69
N GLY A 128 -1.78 -6.56 17.87
CA GLY A 128 -1.93 -8.01 17.95
C GLY A 128 -0.69 -8.72 17.40
N SER A 129 -0.88 -9.62 16.43
CA SER A 129 0.21 -10.32 15.72
C SER A 129 0.78 -9.52 14.56
N ASP A 130 0.09 -8.48 14.11
CA ASP A 130 0.36 -7.85 12.82
C ASP A 130 0.97 -6.47 13.00
N TRP A 131 1.79 -6.06 12.05
CA TRP A 131 2.27 -4.69 11.91
C TRP A 131 1.34 -3.96 10.95
N ILE A 132 0.82 -2.80 11.36
CA ILE A 132 -0.14 -2.03 10.58
C ILE A 132 0.38 -0.61 10.39
N GLY A 133 0.57 -0.22 9.13
CA GLY A 133 0.88 1.14 8.71
C GLY A 133 -0.15 1.68 7.73
N SER A 134 -0.14 2.99 7.50
CA SER A 134 -1.12 3.62 6.61
C SER A 134 -0.49 4.71 5.74
N VAL A 135 -1.00 4.83 4.52
CA VAL A 135 -0.82 5.99 3.64
C VAL A 135 -2.15 6.73 3.58
N VAL A 136 -2.16 7.97 4.07
CA VAL A 136 -3.35 8.80 4.15
C VAL A 136 -3.25 9.93 3.14
N PHE A 137 -4.09 9.90 2.12
CA PHE A 137 -4.21 10.95 1.13
C PHE A 137 -5.41 11.84 1.48
N SER A 138 -5.18 13.14 1.60
CA SER A 138 -6.24 14.09 1.99
C SER A 138 -5.96 15.52 1.54
N GLY A 139 -7.00 16.35 1.59
CA GLY A 139 -6.94 17.75 1.20
C GLY A 139 -7.26 17.94 -0.28
N GLY A 140 -6.81 19.07 -0.83
CA GLY A 140 -6.94 19.39 -2.25
C GLY A 140 -8.37 19.45 -2.79
N THR A 141 -8.47 19.37 -4.11
CA THR A 141 -9.72 19.40 -4.87
C THR A 141 -10.38 18.02 -4.79
N PRO A 142 -11.67 17.90 -4.39
CA PRO A 142 -12.33 16.61 -4.30
C PRO A 142 -12.30 15.86 -5.65
N ILE A 143 -11.99 14.56 -5.62
CA ILE A 143 -11.99 13.70 -6.81
C ILE A 143 -13.44 13.38 -7.16
N GLY A 144 -13.95 13.98 -8.23
CA GLY A 144 -15.31 13.79 -8.70
C GLY A 144 -15.56 12.45 -9.38
N TRP A 145 -16.81 12.19 -9.74
CA TRP A 145 -17.19 11.00 -10.51
C TRP A 145 -16.54 11.00 -11.89
N GLY A 146 -15.95 9.87 -12.27
CA GLY A 146 -15.20 9.68 -13.52
C GLY A 146 -13.81 10.32 -13.52
N GLU A 147 -13.35 10.88 -12.40
CA GLU A 147 -11.98 11.38 -12.25
C GLU A 147 -11.06 10.29 -11.71
N THR A 148 -9.79 10.36 -12.11
CA THR A 148 -8.75 9.41 -11.71
C THR A 148 -7.86 9.99 -10.62
N PHE A 149 -7.52 9.17 -9.64
CA PHE A 149 -6.52 9.45 -8.62
C PHE A 149 -5.35 8.49 -8.78
N GLU A 150 -4.15 9.04 -8.94
CA GLU A 150 -2.94 8.25 -9.19
C GLU A 150 -1.87 8.59 -8.15
N PHE A 151 -1.34 7.55 -7.49
CA PHE A 151 -0.37 7.67 -6.41
C PHE A 151 0.56 6.47 -6.35
N SER A 152 1.67 6.63 -5.63
CA SER A 152 2.55 5.53 -5.26
C SER A 152 3.09 5.68 -3.84
N TYR A 153 3.57 4.59 -3.27
CA TYR A 153 4.39 4.57 -2.07
C TYR A 153 5.32 3.36 -2.11
N LYS A 154 6.33 3.34 -1.24
CA LYS A 154 7.26 2.22 -1.12
C LYS A 154 7.07 1.49 0.20
N MET A 155 7.29 0.18 0.15
CA MET A 155 7.33 -0.70 1.32
C MET A 155 8.70 -1.38 1.36
N SER A 156 9.42 -1.21 2.46
CA SER A 156 10.68 -1.91 2.73
C SER A 156 10.49 -2.82 3.94
N PHE A 157 10.96 -4.06 3.86
CA PHE A 157 10.77 -5.07 4.91
C PHE A 157 11.98 -6.00 4.96
N ASP A 158 12.25 -6.64 6.10
CA ASP A 158 13.43 -7.47 6.30
C ASP A 158 13.18 -8.67 7.25
N GLY A 159 14.18 -9.54 7.38
CA GLY A 159 14.20 -10.60 8.39
C GLY A 159 13.47 -11.91 8.01
N SER A 160 12.93 -12.03 6.80
CA SER A 160 12.31 -13.24 6.25
C SER A 160 12.63 -13.44 4.76
N THR A 161 12.36 -14.62 4.22
CA THR A 161 12.32 -14.84 2.76
C THR A 161 10.90 -14.99 2.22
N TYR A 162 9.91 -14.89 3.10
CA TYR A 162 8.49 -14.98 2.80
C TYR A 162 7.73 -13.96 3.64
N TYR A 163 6.98 -13.08 2.98
CA TYR A 163 6.28 -11.97 3.62
C TYR A 163 4.84 -11.94 3.14
N GLN A 164 3.89 -12.13 4.05
CA GLN A 164 2.47 -11.96 3.75
C GLN A 164 2.06 -10.53 4.02
N PHE A 165 1.18 -10.01 3.16
CA PHE A 165 0.62 -8.68 3.33
C PHE A 165 -0.87 -8.66 2.96
N CYS A 166 -1.58 -7.70 3.56
CA CYS A 166 -2.93 -7.32 3.19
C CYS A 166 -2.96 -5.80 3.03
N GLN A 167 -3.53 -5.32 1.92
CA GLN A 167 -3.74 -3.91 1.64
C GLN A 167 -5.24 -3.62 1.68
N GLU A 168 -5.66 -2.70 2.55
CA GLU A 168 -7.04 -2.22 2.62
C GLU A 168 -7.15 -0.84 1.98
N MET A 169 -8.10 -0.67 1.05
CA MET A 169 -8.30 0.56 0.28
C MET A 169 -9.67 1.16 0.57
N MET A 170 -9.68 2.44 0.94
CA MET A 170 -10.88 3.11 1.43
C MET A 170 -10.97 4.57 0.93
N PRO A 171 -11.84 4.87 -0.05
CA PRO A 171 -12.18 6.24 -0.37
C PRO A 171 -13.01 6.90 0.73
N VAL A 172 -12.81 8.20 0.95
CA VAL A 172 -13.55 9.01 1.93
C VAL A 172 -14.53 9.95 1.22
N PRO A 173 -15.86 9.78 1.37
CA PRO A 173 -16.85 10.65 0.72
C PRO A 173 -16.83 12.07 1.27
N GLU A 174 -17.18 13.05 0.43
CA GLU A 174 -17.46 14.41 0.90
C GLU A 174 -18.61 14.41 1.94
N PRO A 175 -18.50 15.15 3.06
CA PRO A 175 -19.54 15.23 4.09
C PRO A 175 -20.94 15.59 3.56
N GLY A 176 -21.03 16.40 2.51
CA GLY A 176 -22.29 16.78 1.87
C GLY A 176 -23.03 15.60 1.24
N ALA A 177 -22.31 14.60 0.73
CA ALA A 177 -22.92 13.42 0.10
C ALA A 177 -23.67 12.56 1.12
N ILE A 178 -23.08 12.40 2.32
CA ILE A 178 -23.72 11.71 3.45
C ILE A 178 -25.00 12.44 3.87
N ALA A 179 -24.93 13.77 4.00
CA ALA A 179 -26.08 14.59 4.38
C ALA A 179 -27.23 14.50 3.37
N LEU A 180 -26.92 14.50 2.07
CA LEU A 180 -27.90 14.33 0.98
C LEU A 180 -28.55 12.95 0.99
N LEU A 181 -27.78 11.89 1.26
CA LEU A 181 -28.33 10.53 1.37
C LEU A 181 -29.33 10.42 2.54
N PHE A 182 -28.98 10.98 3.70
CA PHE A 182 -29.90 11.03 4.84
C PHE A 182 -31.14 11.89 4.55
N ALA A 183 -30.98 13.07 3.93
CA ALA A 183 -32.10 13.91 3.54
C ALA A 183 -33.01 13.22 2.51
N GLY A 184 -32.43 12.54 1.52
CA GLY A 184 -33.15 11.75 0.52
C GLY A 184 -33.93 10.60 1.14
N ALA A 185 -33.32 9.83 2.04
CA ALA A 185 -33.99 8.74 2.76
C ALA A 185 -35.16 9.26 3.62
N LEU A 186 -34.97 10.38 4.33
CA LEU A 186 -36.03 11.00 5.13
C LEU A 186 -37.18 11.52 4.27
N CYS A 187 -36.89 12.13 3.12
CA CYS A 187 -37.91 12.56 2.16
C CYS A 187 -38.69 11.38 1.58
N ALA A 188 -38.00 10.29 1.20
CA ALA A 188 -38.66 9.07 0.72
C ALA A 188 -39.59 8.48 1.78
N LEU A 189 -39.13 8.34 3.03
CA LEU A 189 -39.95 7.89 4.15
C LEU A 189 -41.15 8.81 4.40
N ALA A 190 -40.98 10.14 4.31
CA ALA A 190 -42.05 11.10 4.48
C ALA A 190 -43.13 10.99 3.37
N VAL A 191 -42.74 10.65 2.15
CA VAL A 191 -43.67 10.41 1.03
C VAL A 191 -44.43 9.09 1.22
N PHE A 192 -43.75 8.02 1.64
CA PHE A 192 -44.40 6.73 1.89
C PHE A 192 -45.34 6.75 3.10
N ARG A 193 -45.08 7.58 4.11
CA ARG A 193 -45.98 7.77 5.27
C ARG A 193 -47.22 8.60 5.00
N ARG A 194 -47.30 9.25 3.83
CA ARG A 194 -48.46 10.06 3.39
C ARG A 194 -49.38 9.30 2.42
N LYS A 195 -49.06 8.06 2.09
CA LYS A 195 -49.95 7.10 1.41
C LYS A 195 -50.53 6.14 2.44
#